data_AF-C6W503-F1
#
_entry.id   AF-C6W503-F1
#
_cell.length_a   1.000
_cell.length_b   1.000
_cell.length_c   1.000
_cell.angle_alpha   90.00
_cell.angle_beta   90.00
_cell.angle_gamma   90.00
#
_symmetry.space_group_name_H-M   'P 1'
#
loop_
_entity.id
_entity.type
_entity.pdbx_description
1 polymer ?
#
loop_
_entity_poly.entity_id
_entity_poly.type
_entity_poly.pdbx_seq_one_letter_code
_entity_poly.pdbx_strand_id
1 'polypeptide(L)'
;MQKRYLLSLLLLSCRMAYAQTTDSIPGEYHLQGVMETASAILLKPDSTFEIYFSYGAMDRQGNGKWTFKDGNIVLNSRPRPERDFALVTSKTVSDDFVTVRIVDSNEQVLPFFETVVKTADGEKYGKISHEGVFRTPKTKTTGIDLFFTLAPERYTSFPLQSDDNYFEFRIEPWIMEIFVEHIVLKIDQDGLRGEHPLLKGDAFSYEKMK
;
A
#
# COMPACT_ATOMS: atom_id res chain seq x y z
N MET A 1 -29.01 -18.80 -77.78
CA MET A 1 -27.63 -18.73 -77.23
C MET A 1 -27.64 -17.85 -75.99
N GLN A 2 -27.29 -18.40 -74.84
CA GLN A 2 -27.38 -17.79 -73.50
C GLN A 2 -26.27 -16.74 -73.26
N LYS A 3 -26.61 -15.56 -72.75
CA LYS A 3 -25.65 -14.66 -72.08
C LYS A 3 -25.63 -14.99 -70.59
N ARG A 4 -24.50 -15.51 -70.08
CA ARG A 4 -24.28 -15.72 -68.65
C ARG A 4 -23.65 -14.46 -68.05
N TYR A 5 -24.33 -13.86 -67.08
CA TYR A 5 -23.77 -12.84 -66.21
C TYR A 5 -22.99 -13.54 -65.09
N LEU A 6 -21.72 -13.17 -64.89
CA LEU A 6 -20.91 -13.63 -63.76
C LEU A 6 -20.82 -12.49 -62.74
N LEU A 7 -21.68 -12.56 -61.72
CA LEU A 7 -21.67 -11.62 -60.59
C LEU A 7 -20.68 -12.15 -59.55
N SER A 8 -19.56 -11.47 -59.37
CA SER A 8 -18.54 -11.82 -58.37
C SER A 8 -18.94 -11.22 -57.02
N LEU A 9 -19.34 -12.06 -56.07
CA LEU A 9 -19.70 -11.65 -54.71
C LEU A 9 -18.41 -11.59 -53.85
N LEU A 10 -17.90 -10.39 -53.62
CA LEU A 10 -16.76 -10.14 -52.73
C LEU A 10 -17.27 -10.24 -51.28
N LEU A 11 -16.99 -11.36 -50.59
CA LEU A 11 -17.26 -11.54 -49.17
C LEU A 11 -16.28 -10.68 -48.35
N LEU A 12 -16.66 -9.41 -48.14
CA LEU A 12 -16.02 -8.54 -47.16
C LEU A 12 -16.39 -9.07 -45.77
N SER A 13 -15.52 -9.88 -45.18
CA SER A 13 -15.62 -10.30 -43.78
C SER A 13 -15.38 -9.06 -42.92
N CYS A 14 -16.48 -8.38 -42.58
CA CYS A 14 -16.50 -7.32 -41.60
C CYS A 14 -16.07 -7.93 -40.27
N ARG A 15 -14.79 -7.76 -39.91
CA ARG A 15 -14.34 -8.02 -38.54
C ARG A 15 -15.09 -7.02 -37.68
N MET A 16 -16.10 -7.48 -36.94
CA MET A 16 -16.62 -6.73 -35.80
C MET A 16 -15.44 -6.56 -34.83
N ALA A 17 -14.78 -5.41 -34.93
CA ALA A 17 -14.01 -4.92 -33.81
C ALA A 17 -15.03 -4.69 -32.69
N TYR A 18 -15.05 -5.58 -31.70
CA TYR A 18 -15.64 -5.27 -30.41
C TYR A 18 -14.85 -4.08 -29.87
N ALA A 19 -15.33 -2.87 -30.16
CA ALA A 19 -15.02 -1.72 -29.34
C ALA A 19 -15.66 -2.00 -27.99
N GLN A 20 -14.93 -2.71 -27.13
CA GLN A 20 -15.31 -2.89 -25.74
C GLN A 20 -15.25 -1.49 -25.14
N THR A 21 -16.41 -0.87 -25.04
CA THR A 21 -16.59 0.49 -24.56
C THR A 21 -15.99 0.57 -23.16
N THR A 22 -15.09 1.53 -22.94
CA THR A 22 -14.50 1.83 -21.62
C THR A 22 -15.56 2.11 -20.55
N ASP A 23 -16.79 2.42 -20.95
CA ASP A 23 -17.95 2.59 -20.07
C ASP A 23 -18.28 1.34 -19.24
N SER A 24 -17.81 0.14 -19.64
CA SER A 24 -18.00 -1.09 -18.86
C SER A 24 -16.88 -1.36 -17.85
N ILE A 25 -15.82 -0.55 -17.80
CA ILE A 25 -14.67 -0.77 -16.89
C ILE A 25 -14.95 -0.27 -15.46
N PRO A 26 -15.59 0.88 -15.24
CA PRO A 26 -15.97 1.27 -13.88
C PRO A 26 -16.80 0.21 -13.17
N GLY A 27 -16.58 0.05 -11.88
CA GLY A 27 -17.22 -0.96 -11.04
C GLY A 27 -16.36 -1.35 -9.85
N GLU A 28 -16.95 -2.20 -9.01
CA GLU A 28 -16.32 -2.75 -7.82
C GLU A 28 -15.82 -4.17 -8.10
N TYR A 29 -14.55 -4.45 -7.80
CA TYR A 29 -13.87 -5.69 -8.12
C TYR A 29 -13.33 -6.35 -6.85
N HIS A 30 -13.86 -7.51 -6.48
CA HIS A 30 -13.56 -8.19 -5.22
C HIS A 30 -12.52 -9.27 -5.41
N LEU A 31 -11.46 -9.25 -4.60
CA LEU A 31 -10.42 -10.26 -4.57
C LEU A 31 -11.01 -11.64 -4.27
N GLN A 32 -10.64 -12.63 -5.07
CA GLN A 32 -11.11 -14.01 -4.96
C GLN A 32 -9.96 -14.96 -4.59
N GLY A 33 -10.32 -16.04 -3.88
CA GLY A 33 -9.43 -17.18 -3.66
C GLY A 33 -8.31 -16.97 -2.65
N VAL A 34 -8.31 -15.87 -1.89
CA VAL A 34 -7.34 -15.62 -0.81
C VAL A 34 -8.04 -15.80 0.53
N MET A 35 -7.62 -16.81 1.30
CA MET A 35 -8.23 -17.15 2.58
C MET A 35 -8.03 -16.03 3.61
N GLU A 36 -9.05 -15.78 4.44
CA GLU A 36 -9.02 -14.81 5.56
C GLU A 36 -8.64 -13.36 5.16
N THR A 37 -8.72 -13.05 3.86
CA THR A 37 -8.36 -11.75 3.31
C THR A 37 -9.53 -11.23 2.50
N ALA A 38 -9.98 -10.02 2.81
CA ALA A 38 -10.92 -9.31 1.97
C ALA A 38 -10.19 -8.14 1.30
N SER A 39 -10.36 -7.98 -0.01
CA SER A 39 -9.91 -6.78 -0.70
C SER A 39 -10.84 -6.47 -1.85
N ALA A 40 -11.04 -5.18 -2.09
CA ALA A 40 -11.84 -4.70 -3.21
C ALA A 40 -11.18 -3.49 -3.86
N ILE A 41 -11.30 -3.39 -5.18
CA ILE A 41 -10.88 -2.24 -5.98
C ILE A 41 -12.14 -1.64 -6.58
N LEU A 42 -12.44 -0.39 -6.25
CA LEU A 42 -13.49 0.40 -6.88
C LEU A 42 -12.86 1.27 -7.96
N LEU A 43 -13.17 1.01 -9.22
CA LEU A 43 -12.82 1.88 -10.35
C LEU A 43 -13.98 2.82 -10.64
N LYS A 44 -13.77 4.12 -10.48
CA LYS A 44 -14.80 5.14 -10.72
C LYS A 44 -14.76 5.66 -12.17
N PRO A 45 -15.89 6.12 -12.74
CA PRO A 45 -15.94 6.65 -14.12
C PRO A 45 -15.06 7.88 -14.37
N ASP A 46 -14.70 8.63 -13.33
CA ASP A 46 -13.84 9.82 -13.40
C ASP A 46 -12.33 9.49 -13.43
N SER A 47 -11.98 8.22 -13.69
CA SER A 47 -10.60 7.71 -13.70
C SER A 47 -9.90 7.72 -12.33
N THR A 48 -10.66 7.80 -11.22
CA THR A 48 -10.13 7.57 -9.87
C THR A 48 -10.43 6.16 -9.38
N PHE A 49 -9.62 5.65 -8.46
CA PHE A 49 -9.88 4.37 -7.80
C PHE A 49 -9.80 4.51 -6.27
N GLU A 50 -10.49 3.59 -5.60
CA GLU A 50 -10.30 3.27 -4.18
C GLU A 50 -9.93 1.79 -4.07
N ILE A 51 -9.06 1.46 -3.11
CA ILE A 51 -8.74 0.09 -2.75
C ILE A 51 -8.94 -0.09 -1.27
N TYR A 52 -9.57 -1.21 -0.90
CA TYR A 52 -9.75 -1.64 0.48
C TYR A 52 -9.03 -2.96 0.69
N PHE A 53 -8.44 -3.13 1.86
CA PHE A 53 -7.78 -4.36 2.28
C PHE A 53 -8.09 -4.61 3.75
N SER A 54 -8.58 -5.80 4.05
CA SER A 54 -8.84 -6.26 5.41
C SER A 54 -8.18 -7.62 5.61
N TYR A 55 -7.39 -7.74 6.67
CA TYR A 55 -6.75 -8.99 7.08
C TYR A 55 -6.63 -9.03 8.61
N GLY A 56 -7.24 -10.05 9.23
CA GLY A 56 -7.30 -10.16 10.68
C GLY A 56 -7.99 -8.95 11.32
N ALA A 57 -7.27 -8.20 12.16
CA ALA A 57 -7.76 -6.99 12.84
C ALA A 57 -7.36 -5.68 12.13
N MET A 58 -6.78 -5.78 10.93
CA MET A 58 -6.29 -4.63 10.20
C MET A 58 -7.17 -4.32 8.99
N ASP A 59 -7.67 -3.08 8.95
CA ASP A 59 -8.32 -2.48 7.79
C ASP A 59 -7.46 -1.34 7.23
N ARG A 60 -7.23 -1.35 5.92
CA ARG A 60 -6.45 -0.35 5.21
C ARG A 60 -7.15 0.07 3.93
N GLN A 61 -6.92 1.31 3.55
CA GLN A 61 -7.48 1.89 2.35
C GLN A 61 -6.44 2.70 1.59
N GLY A 62 -6.59 2.77 0.28
CA GLY A 62 -5.79 3.59 -0.62
C GLY A 62 -6.65 4.18 -1.72
N ASN A 63 -6.12 5.18 -2.41
CA ASN A 63 -6.79 5.78 -3.56
C ASN A 63 -5.76 6.30 -4.57
N GLY A 64 -6.25 6.64 -5.76
CA GLY A 64 -5.41 7.20 -6.81
C GLY A 64 -6.16 7.33 -8.13
N LYS A 65 -5.40 7.25 -9.21
CA LYS A 65 -5.92 7.27 -10.58
C LYS A 65 -5.68 5.95 -11.28
N TRP A 66 -6.63 5.58 -12.13
CA TRP A 66 -6.47 4.47 -13.05
C TRP A 66 -6.46 4.96 -14.49
N THR A 67 -5.79 4.22 -15.36
CA THR A 67 -5.78 4.48 -16.81
C THR A 67 -5.94 3.17 -17.56
N PHE A 68 -6.55 3.23 -18.75
CA PHE A 68 -6.59 2.09 -19.66
C PHE A 68 -5.54 2.26 -20.75
N LYS A 69 -4.56 1.35 -20.81
CA LYS A 69 -3.45 1.40 -21.76
C LYS A 69 -3.08 0.00 -22.22
N ASP A 70 -2.98 -0.18 -23.53
CA ASP A 70 -2.54 -1.44 -24.17
C ASP A 70 -3.34 -2.67 -23.70
N GLY A 71 -4.65 -2.50 -23.45
CA GLY A 71 -5.53 -3.57 -22.97
C GLY A 71 -5.51 -3.81 -21.46
N ASN A 72 -4.77 -3.01 -20.70
CA ASN A 72 -4.62 -3.15 -19.25
C ASN A 72 -5.13 -1.92 -18.50
N ILE A 73 -5.56 -2.14 -17.26
CA ILE A 73 -5.81 -1.11 -16.27
C ILE A 73 -4.52 -0.91 -15.47
N VAL A 74 -4.04 0.33 -15.40
CA VAL A 74 -2.85 0.69 -14.62
C VAL A 74 -3.26 1.61 -13.48
N LEU A 75 -2.98 1.21 -12.24
CA LEU A 75 -3.31 1.94 -11.02
C LEU A 75 -2.09 2.67 -10.46
N ASN A 76 -2.27 3.94 -10.09
CA ASN A 76 -1.24 4.73 -9.42
C ASN A 76 -1.85 5.66 -8.36
N SER A 77 -1.36 5.57 -7.13
CA SER A 77 -1.59 6.54 -6.06
C SER A 77 -0.70 7.77 -6.24
N ARG A 78 -0.88 8.75 -5.35
CA ARG A 78 0.14 9.79 -5.15
C ARG A 78 1.48 9.15 -4.71
N PRO A 79 2.63 9.79 -4.96
CA PRO A 79 3.90 9.31 -4.44
C PRO A 79 3.83 9.09 -2.94
N ARG A 80 4.35 7.94 -2.48
CA ARG A 80 4.44 7.62 -1.07
C ARG A 80 5.37 8.63 -0.37
N PRO A 81 4.98 9.22 0.77
CA PRO A 81 5.89 10.00 1.59
C PRO A 81 7.07 9.16 2.09
N GLU A 82 8.27 9.76 2.16
CA GLU A 82 9.51 9.06 2.53
C GLU A 82 9.46 8.44 3.94
N ARG A 83 8.69 9.05 4.85
CA ARG A 83 8.66 8.70 6.26
C ARG A 83 7.24 8.53 6.76
N ASP A 84 7.05 7.53 7.62
CA ASP A 84 5.78 7.25 8.29
C ASP A 84 5.75 7.80 9.73
N PHE A 85 6.87 8.40 10.16
CA PHE A 85 7.04 9.06 11.45
C PHE A 85 7.77 10.39 11.29
N ALA A 86 7.57 11.28 12.25
CA ALA A 86 8.36 12.50 12.40
C ALA A 86 9.02 12.52 13.78
N LEU A 87 10.33 12.79 13.83
CA LEU A 87 11.03 13.13 15.07
C LEU A 87 10.61 14.54 15.49
N VAL A 88 9.86 14.65 16.58
CA VAL A 88 9.32 15.93 17.08
C VAL A 88 10.18 16.53 18.18
N THR A 89 10.82 15.69 18.99
CA THR A 89 11.74 16.14 20.04
C THR A 89 12.99 15.28 20.03
N SER A 90 14.15 15.92 20.07
CA SER A 90 15.45 15.31 20.37
C SER A 90 16.10 16.16 21.44
N LYS A 91 16.43 15.59 22.60
CA LYS A 91 17.06 16.33 23.69
C LYS A 91 17.88 15.43 24.61
N THR A 92 18.86 16.05 25.24
CA THR A 92 19.64 15.45 26.32
C THR A 92 18.89 15.60 27.64
N VAL A 93 18.76 14.50 28.37
CA VAL A 93 18.19 14.46 29.72
C VAL A 93 19.20 13.79 30.67
N SER A 94 19.09 14.12 31.96
CA SER A 94 20.03 13.67 33.00
C SER A 94 19.80 12.25 33.49
N ASP A 95 18.96 11.46 32.82
CA ASP A 95 18.72 10.06 33.17
C ASP A 95 19.76 9.10 32.55
N ASP A 96 19.73 7.86 33.03
CA ASP A 96 20.61 6.76 32.63
C ASP A 96 20.03 5.90 31.50
N PHE A 97 19.09 6.44 30.72
CA PHE A 97 18.42 5.70 29.66
C PHE A 97 18.49 6.42 28.31
N VAL A 98 18.42 5.66 27.23
CA VAL A 98 17.89 6.16 25.96
C VAL A 98 16.39 5.89 25.98
N THR A 99 15.59 6.93 25.79
CA THR A 99 14.13 6.86 25.69
C THR A 99 13.69 7.12 24.26
N VAL A 100 12.99 6.17 23.67
CA VAL A 100 12.22 6.34 22.43
C VAL A 100 10.75 6.41 22.82
N ARG A 101 10.10 7.52 22.46
CA ARG A 101 8.68 7.74 22.74
C ARG A 101 7.90 7.92 21.45
N ILE A 102 6.76 7.27 21.34
CA ILE A 102 5.73 7.53 20.32
C ILE A 102 4.52 8.11 21.03
N VAL A 103 3.96 9.19 20.50
CA VAL A 103 2.75 9.80 21.02
C VAL A 103 1.65 9.69 19.98
N ASP A 104 0.51 9.13 20.39
CA ASP A 104 -0.73 9.09 19.61
C ASP A 104 -1.93 9.31 20.52
N SER A 105 -3.01 9.88 19.98
CA SER A 105 -4.30 10.00 20.68
C SER A 105 -4.98 8.66 20.93
N ASN A 106 -4.71 7.66 20.09
CA ASN A 106 -5.18 6.29 20.24
C ASN A 106 -4.08 5.42 20.87
N GLU A 107 -4.05 5.38 22.20
CA GLU A 107 -3.03 4.62 22.94
C GLU A 107 -3.06 3.11 22.63
N GLN A 108 -4.18 2.56 22.15
CA GLN A 108 -4.30 1.15 21.77
C GLN A 108 -3.43 0.77 20.57
N VAL A 109 -3.01 1.75 19.75
CA VAL A 109 -2.12 1.49 18.61
C VAL A 109 -0.65 1.38 19.03
N LEU A 110 -0.28 1.96 20.18
CA LEU A 110 1.11 2.08 20.62
C LEU A 110 1.84 0.72 20.75
N PRO A 111 1.23 -0.35 21.28
CA PRO A 111 1.86 -1.66 21.39
C PRO A 111 2.18 -2.37 20.06
N PHE A 112 1.65 -1.88 18.94
CA PHE A 112 1.95 -2.41 17.60
C PHE A 112 3.18 -1.75 16.97
N PHE A 113 3.82 -0.82 17.68
CA PHE A 113 5.08 -0.25 17.23
C PHE A 113 6.27 -0.94 17.88
N GLU A 114 7.33 -1.05 17.09
CA GLU A 114 8.60 -1.60 17.52
C GLU A 114 9.72 -0.64 17.11
N THR A 115 10.83 -0.69 17.82
CA THR A 115 11.98 0.15 17.55
C THR A 115 13.28 -0.64 17.61
N VAL A 116 14.23 -0.23 16.78
CA VAL A 116 15.64 -0.60 16.92
C VAL A 116 16.44 0.65 17.19
N VAL A 117 17.08 0.69 18.36
CA VAL A 117 18.06 1.72 18.72
C VAL A 117 19.44 1.23 18.27
N LYS A 118 20.06 1.96 17.33
CA LYS A 118 21.39 1.66 16.78
C LYS A 118 22.46 2.41 17.55
N THR A 119 23.55 1.72 17.87
CA THR A 119 24.70 2.27 18.59
C THR A 119 25.99 1.82 17.92
N ALA A 120 27.14 2.35 18.37
CA ALA A 120 28.45 1.88 17.91
C ALA A 120 28.72 0.40 18.29
N ASP A 121 28.13 -0.06 19.40
CA ASP A 121 28.38 -1.38 19.98
C ASP A 121 27.32 -2.43 19.58
N GLY A 122 26.33 -2.04 18.77
CA GLY A 122 25.30 -2.92 18.23
C GLY A 122 23.90 -2.32 18.24
N GLU A 123 22.89 -3.19 18.25
CA GLU A 123 21.49 -2.81 18.15
C GLU A 123 20.69 -3.27 19.37
N LYS A 124 19.72 -2.46 19.79
CA LYS A 124 18.76 -2.78 20.84
C LYS A 124 17.35 -2.72 20.25
N TYR A 125 16.75 -3.90 20.09
CA TYR A 125 15.38 -4.03 19.63
C TYR A 125 14.40 -4.05 20.83
N GLY A 126 13.21 -3.49 20.63
CA GLY A 126 12.10 -3.72 21.55
C GLY A 126 10.78 -3.15 21.07
N LYS A 127 9.72 -3.57 21.77
CA LYS A 127 8.36 -3.08 21.55
C LYS A 127 8.11 -1.79 22.31
N ILE A 128 7.30 -0.92 21.73
CA ILE A 128 6.77 0.26 22.40
C ILE A 128 5.71 -0.20 23.40
N SER A 129 5.75 0.33 24.63
CA SER A 129 4.77 -0.01 25.67
C SER A 129 3.40 0.62 25.41
N HIS A 130 2.40 0.30 26.23
CA HIS A 130 1.07 0.93 26.16
C HIS A 130 1.13 2.43 26.44
N GLU A 131 2.13 2.89 27.20
CA GLU A 131 2.40 4.32 27.46
C GLU A 131 3.19 4.99 26.34
N GLY A 132 3.47 4.27 25.25
CA GLY A 132 4.19 4.80 24.09
C GLY A 132 5.70 4.87 24.29
N VAL A 133 6.28 4.08 25.19
CA VAL A 133 7.71 4.22 25.56
C VAL A 133 8.49 2.92 25.35
N PHE A 134 9.69 3.05 24.81
CA PHE A 134 10.76 2.06 24.90
C PHE A 134 12.00 2.69 25.56
N ARG A 135 12.68 1.90 26.40
CA ARG A 135 13.90 2.33 27.10
C ARG A 135 15.00 1.28 27.02
N THR A 136 16.22 1.74 26.88
CA THR A 136 17.45 0.93 26.98
C THR A 136 18.51 1.70 27.77
N PRO A 137 19.50 1.05 28.42
CA PRO A 137 20.56 1.77 29.13
C PRO A 137 21.23 2.82 28.25
N LYS A 138 21.62 3.94 28.85
CA LYS A 138 22.22 5.07 28.13
C LYS A 138 23.46 4.63 27.35
N THR A 139 23.44 4.92 26.07
CA THR A 139 24.48 4.57 25.11
C THR A 139 24.43 5.59 23.98
N LYS A 140 25.58 5.85 23.35
CA LYS A 140 25.62 6.74 22.20
C LYS A 140 24.74 6.16 21.09
N THR A 141 23.68 6.88 20.74
CA THR A 141 22.70 6.45 19.74
C THR A 141 23.07 7.06 18.39
N THR A 142 23.26 6.22 17.38
CA THR A 142 23.62 6.64 16.01
C THR A 142 22.43 6.58 15.06
N GLY A 143 21.35 5.94 15.46
CA GLY A 143 20.10 5.95 14.71
C GLY A 143 18.96 5.25 15.44
N ILE A 144 17.74 5.51 14.97
CA ILE A 144 16.52 4.86 15.45
C ILE A 144 15.75 4.39 14.23
N ASP A 145 15.42 3.12 14.19
CA ASP A 145 14.42 2.59 13.26
C ASP A 145 13.09 2.41 14.00
N LEU A 146 11.99 2.71 13.31
CA LEU A 146 10.63 2.50 13.79
C LEU A 146 9.87 1.62 12.81
N PHE A 147 9.13 0.66 13.35
CA PHE A 147 8.35 -0.34 12.63
C PHE A 147 6.91 -0.33 13.13
N PHE A 148 5.97 -0.62 12.23
CA PHE A 148 4.58 -0.81 12.58
C PHE A 148 4.16 -2.22 12.20
N THR A 149 3.86 -3.07 13.18
CA THR A 149 3.63 -4.50 12.93
C THR A 149 2.36 -4.78 12.13
N LEU A 150 1.39 -3.86 12.16
CA LEU A 150 0.19 -3.99 11.33
C LEU A 150 0.52 -3.75 9.85
N ALA A 151 1.45 -2.86 9.53
CA ALA A 151 1.92 -2.61 8.17
C ALA A 151 3.41 -2.98 8.02
N PRO A 152 3.76 -4.29 8.00
CA PRO A 152 5.15 -4.75 8.10
C PRO A 152 6.02 -4.39 6.89
N GLU A 153 5.42 -3.97 5.78
CA GLU A 153 6.13 -3.39 4.65
C GLU A 153 6.59 -1.93 4.90
N ARG A 154 6.29 -1.38 6.08
CA ARG A 154 6.61 -0.01 6.48
C ARG A 154 7.67 0.00 7.58
N TYR A 155 8.73 0.74 7.32
CA TYR A 155 9.72 1.10 8.33
C TYR A 155 10.23 2.51 8.04
N THR A 156 10.72 3.21 9.05
CA THR A 156 11.40 4.51 8.88
C THR A 156 12.67 4.52 9.70
N SER A 157 13.77 4.89 9.06
CA SER A 157 15.08 5.04 9.70
C SER A 157 15.42 6.50 9.92
N PHE A 158 15.87 6.82 11.13
CA PHE A 158 16.35 8.13 11.53
C PHE A 158 17.84 8.02 11.87
N PRO A 159 18.76 8.40 10.98
CA PRO A 159 20.16 8.58 11.36
C PRO A 159 20.27 9.75 12.33
N LEU A 160 21.07 9.59 13.39
CA LEU A 160 21.23 10.58 14.45
C LEU A 160 22.70 11.00 14.58
N GLN A 161 22.90 12.28 14.86
CA GLN A 161 24.22 12.89 15.01
C GLN A 161 24.40 13.63 16.35
N SER A 162 23.40 13.58 17.25
CA SER A 162 23.47 14.20 18.57
C SER A 162 23.82 13.18 19.66
N ASP A 163 24.27 13.69 20.81
CA ASP A 163 24.45 12.89 22.03
C ASP A 163 23.16 12.84 22.87
N ASP A 164 22.01 13.18 22.27
CA ASP A 164 20.71 13.13 22.93
C ASP A 164 20.35 11.70 23.34
N ASN A 165 19.56 11.59 24.39
CA ASN A 165 19.09 10.31 24.92
C ASN A 165 17.57 10.30 25.13
N TYR A 166 16.86 11.32 24.66
CA TYR A 166 15.40 11.33 24.61
C TYR A 166 14.94 11.72 23.20
N PHE A 167 14.17 10.84 22.58
CA PHE A 167 13.64 11.00 21.24
C PHE A 167 12.13 10.76 21.26
N GLU A 168 11.37 11.73 20.78
CA GLU A 168 9.92 11.64 20.69
C GLU A 168 9.48 11.73 19.24
N PHE A 169 8.58 10.84 18.86
CA PHE A 169 8.07 10.68 17.51
C PHE A 169 6.55 10.84 17.47
N ARG A 170 6.08 11.42 16.38
CA ARG A 170 4.68 11.45 15.99
C ARG A 170 4.48 10.49 14.80
N ILE A 171 3.35 9.80 14.80
CA ILE A 171 2.89 8.99 13.66
C ILE A 171 2.35 9.92 12.57
N GLU A 172 2.75 9.71 11.32
CA GLU A 172 2.18 10.46 10.20
C GLU A 172 0.82 9.86 9.77
N PRO A 173 -0.15 10.68 9.34
CA PRO A 173 -1.54 10.25 9.15
C PRO A 173 -1.72 9.22 8.02
N TRP A 174 -0.72 9.07 7.16
CA TRP A 174 -0.73 8.10 6.06
C TRP A 174 -0.18 6.72 6.43
N ILE A 175 0.17 6.45 7.70
CA ILE A 175 0.80 5.18 8.12
C ILE A 175 -0.05 3.92 7.86
N MET A 176 -1.37 4.08 7.65
CA MET A 176 -2.27 2.99 7.24
C MET A 176 -2.70 3.04 5.77
N GLU A 177 -2.35 4.12 5.05
CA GLU A 177 -2.70 4.29 3.63
C GLU A 177 -1.99 3.22 2.77
N ILE A 178 -2.70 2.69 1.78
CA ILE A 178 -2.13 1.81 0.75
C ILE A 178 -1.69 2.71 -0.40
N PHE A 179 -0.39 2.70 -0.69
CA PHE A 179 0.17 3.39 -1.85
C PHE A 179 0.37 2.39 -2.97
N VAL A 180 -0.29 2.64 -4.09
CA VAL A 180 -0.23 1.80 -5.28
C VAL A 180 0.73 2.42 -6.29
N GLU A 181 1.79 1.72 -6.65
CA GLU A 181 2.75 2.16 -7.65
C GLU A 181 2.75 1.17 -8.81
N HIS A 182 2.25 1.63 -9.96
CA HIS A 182 2.29 0.87 -11.21
C HIS A 182 1.69 -0.55 -11.15
N ILE A 183 0.56 -0.73 -10.47
CA ILE A 183 -0.14 -2.03 -10.49
C ILE A 183 -0.87 -2.20 -11.82
N VAL A 184 -0.59 -3.30 -12.51
CA VAL A 184 -1.17 -3.64 -13.81
C VAL A 184 -2.20 -4.77 -13.66
N LEU A 185 -3.42 -4.51 -14.13
CA LEU A 185 -4.53 -5.46 -14.12
C LEU A 185 -5.03 -5.69 -15.55
N LYS A 186 -5.10 -6.94 -15.96
CA LYS A 186 -5.70 -7.37 -17.23
C LYS A 186 -7.20 -7.49 -17.05
N ILE A 187 -7.95 -7.04 -18.06
CA ILE A 187 -9.38 -7.32 -18.15
C ILE A 187 -9.54 -8.81 -18.48
N ASP A 188 -10.40 -9.49 -17.72
CA ASP A 188 -10.85 -10.86 -17.97
C ASP A 188 -12.37 -10.87 -18.19
N GLN A 189 -12.95 -12.02 -18.55
CA GLN A 189 -14.38 -12.13 -18.88
C GLN A 189 -15.29 -11.63 -17.75
N ASP A 190 -14.98 -11.98 -16.51
CA ASP A 190 -15.81 -11.70 -15.32
C ASP A 190 -15.16 -10.70 -14.34
N GLY A 191 -14.07 -10.03 -14.74
CA GLY A 191 -13.40 -9.07 -13.85
C GLY A 191 -11.98 -8.71 -14.27
N LEU A 192 -11.06 -8.73 -13.29
CA LEU A 192 -9.67 -8.32 -13.46
C LEU A 192 -8.70 -9.40 -12.96
N ARG A 193 -7.53 -9.47 -13.57
CA ARG A 193 -6.43 -10.35 -13.13
C ARG A 193 -5.10 -9.62 -13.12
N GLY A 194 -4.34 -9.73 -12.04
CA GLY A 194 -3.01 -9.11 -11.97
C GLY A 194 -2.45 -9.03 -10.56
N GLU A 195 -1.63 -8.02 -10.32
CA GLU A 195 -0.93 -7.83 -9.06
C GLU A 195 -1.83 -7.28 -7.96
N HIS A 196 -1.45 -7.49 -6.70
CA HIS A 196 -2.08 -6.89 -5.53
C HIS A 196 -1.01 -6.09 -4.75
N PRO A 197 -1.27 -4.84 -4.32
CA PRO A 197 -0.23 -3.96 -3.75
C PRO A 197 0.38 -4.47 -2.43
N LEU A 198 -0.35 -5.30 -1.67
CA LEU A 198 0.10 -5.81 -0.36
C LEU A 198 0.35 -7.32 -0.30
N LEU A 199 -0.02 -8.09 -1.34
CA LEU A 199 0.07 -9.55 -1.29
C LEU A 199 1.20 -10.04 -2.20
N LYS A 200 1.93 -11.07 -1.76
CA LYS A 200 2.96 -11.71 -2.58
C LYS A 200 2.33 -12.76 -3.48
N GLY A 201 2.61 -12.70 -4.77
CA GLY A 201 2.12 -13.63 -5.79
C GLY A 201 1.93 -12.95 -7.13
N ASP A 202 1.81 -13.75 -8.19
CA ASP A 202 2.02 -13.26 -9.56
C ASP A 202 0.71 -13.01 -10.34
N ALA A 203 -0.43 -13.45 -9.81
CA ALA A 203 -1.73 -13.25 -10.46
C ALA A 203 -2.91 -13.51 -9.51
N PHE A 204 -3.43 -12.45 -8.91
CA PHE A 204 -4.69 -12.43 -8.17
C PHE A 204 -5.87 -12.23 -9.13
N SER A 205 -7.01 -12.79 -8.75
CA SER A 205 -8.27 -12.66 -9.49
C SER A 205 -9.20 -11.74 -8.73
N TYR A 206 -9.86 -10.83 -9.44
CA TYR A 206 -10.86 -9.94 -8.89
C TYR A 206 -12.14 -10.09 -9.70
N GLU A 207 -13.24 -10.46 -9.06
CA GLU A 207 -14.55 -10.62 -9.70
C GLU A 207 -15.30 -9.29 -9.66
N LYS A 208 -15.91 -8.90 -10.79
CA LYS A 208 -16.73 -7.70 -10.85
C LYS A 208 -18.07 -7.93 -10.15
N MET A 209 -18.41 -7.08 -9.19
CA MET A 209 -19.73 -7.10 -8.55
C MET A 209 -20.82 -6.71 -9.56
N LYS A 210 -21.91 -7.47 -9.55
CA LYS A 210 -23.08 -7.28 -10.44
C LYS A 210 -24.03 -6.21 -9.94
#